data_AF-A0A1J3DP99-F1
#
_entry.id   AF-A0A1J3DP99-F1
#
_cell.length_a   1.000
_cell.length_b   1.000
_cell.length_c   1.000
_cell.angle_alpha   90.00
_cell.angle_beta   90.00
_cell.angle_gamma   90.00
#
_symmetry.space_group_name_H-M   'P 1'
#
loop_
_entity.id
_entity.type
_entity.pdbx_description
1 polymer ?
#
loop_
_entity_poly.entity_id
_entity_poly.type
_entity_poly.pdbx_seq_one_letter_code
_entity_poly.pdbx_strand_id
1 'polypeptide(L)'
;INNGKKTSFWFDNWSSMAPLFDVTGPRGYIDMGIPAQATVQDALLRTRRRNHRAQHLRRIENLLNAHRAPTVEDISLWKHST
;
A
#
# COMPACT_ATOMS: atom_id res chain seq x y z
N ILE A 1 -15.33 2.99 7.22
CA ILE A 1 -14.38 1.84 7.18
C ILE A 1 -13.38 2.06 8.32
N ASN A 2 -13.16 1.06 9.19
CA ASN A 2 -12.31 1.17 10.39
C ASN A 2 -10.89 1.64 10.03
N ASN A 3 -10.31 2.53 10.86
CA ASN A 3 -9.11 3.32 10.58
C ASN A 3 -7.78 2.51 10.47
N GLY A 4 -7.82 1.19 10.24
CA GLY A 4 -6.64 0.33 10.04
C GLY A 4 -5.73 0.11 11.25
N LYS A 5 -6.05 0.72 12.41
CA LYS A 5 -5.26 0.73 13.65
C LYS A 5 -5.00 -0.62 14.31
N LYS A 6 -5.85 -1.61 14.06
CA LYS A 6 -5.76 -2.96 14.65
C LYS A 6 -5.52 -4.04 13.61
N THR A 7 -5.42 -3.64 12.35
CA THR A 7 -5.33 -4.55 11.21
C THR A 7 -3.87 -4.65 10.81
N SER A 8 -3.33 -5.86 10.83
CA SER A 8 -1.97 -6.15 10.38
C SER A 8 -1.83 -5.86 8.89
N PHE A 9 -0.78 -5.13 8.51
CA PHE A 9 -0.48 -4.85 7.11
C PHE A 9 -0.13 -6.13 6.32
N TRP A 10 0.43 -7.14 6.97
CA TRP A 10 0.95 -8.32 6.29
C TRP A 10 0.01 -9.52 6.35
N PHE A 11 -0.61 -9.75 7.49
CA PHE A 11 -1.30 -11.01 7.79
C PHE A 11 -2.82 -10.92 7.65
N ASP A 12 -3.39 -9.72 7.71
CA ASP A 12 -4.84 -9.57 7.59
C ASP A 12 -5.29 -9.34 6.15
N ASN A 13 -6.51 -9.75 5.84
CA ASN A 13 -7.12 -9.57 4.54
C ASN A 13 -7.77 -8.17 4.40
N TRP A 14 -6.92 -7.13 4.38
CA TRP A 14 -7.36 -5.75 4.19
C TRP A 14 -7.21 -5.27 2.73
N SER A 15 -6.64 -6.10 1.86
CA SER A 15 -6.38 -5.80 0.46
C SER A 15 -7.07 -6.80 -0.46
N SER A 16 -7.29 -6.43 -1.72
CA SER A 16 -7.82 -7.35 -2.74
C SER A 16 -6.79 -8.40 -3.22
N MET A 17 -5.55 -8.35 -2.71
CA MET A 17 -4.46 -9.23 -3.12
C MET A 17 -4.25 -10.41 -2.17
N ALA A 18 -5.23 -10.71 -1.30
CA ALA A 18 -5.07 -11.58 -0.14
C ALA A 18 -4.10 -10.96 0.91
N PRO A 19 -3.78 -11.66 2.03
CA PRO A 19 -2.73 -11.22 2.93
C PRO A 19 -1.42 -10.98 2.17
N LEU A 20 -0.82 -9.80 2.36
CA LEU A 20 0.38 -9.41 1.60
C LEU A 20 1.58 -10.30 1.89
N PHE A 21 1.60 -10.97 3.05
CA PHE A 21 2.59 -11.98 3.37
C PHE A 21 2.55 -13.17 2.40
N ASP A 22 1.36 -13.60 1.97
CA ASP A 22 1.23 -14.73 1.03
C ASP A 22 1.72 -14.35 -0.37
N VAL A 23 1.64 -13.07 -0.72
CA VAL A 23 2.09 -12.54 -2.01
C VAL A 23 3.61 -12.28 -2.05
N THR A 24 4.16 -11.73 -0.96
CA THR A 24 5.55 -11.23 -0.92
C THR A 24 6.50 -12.17 -0.19
N GLY A 25 5.96 -13.07 0.63
CA GLY A 25 6.72 -13.92 1.52
C GLY A 25 7.57 -13.15 2.53
N PRO A 26 8.55 -13.82 3.15
CA PRO A 26 9.42 -13.22 4.17
C PRO A 26 10.25 -12.02 3.70
N ARG A 27 10.49 -11.90 2.38
CA ARG A 27 11.25 -10.78 1.80
C ARG A 27 10.44 -9.49 1.70
N GLY A 28 9.11 -9.58 1.75
CA GLY A 28 8.21 -8.43 1.67
C GLY A 28 8.53 -7.31 2.67
N TYR A 29 8.91 -7.67 3.90
CA TYR A 29 9.29 -6.71 4.94
C TYR A 29 10.43 -5.79 4.50
N ILE A 30 11.45 -6.37 3.86
CA ILE A 30 12.65 -5.67 3.41
C ILE A 30 12.33 -4.86 2.15
N ASP A 31 11.68 -5.49 1.18
CA ASP A 31 11.38 -4.88 -0.10
C ASP A 31 10.47 -3.65 0.06
N MET A 32 9.44 -3.75 0.90
CA MET A 32 8.54 -2.63 1.20
C MET A 32 9.06 -1.69 2.29
N GLY A 33 10.04 -2.11 3.10
CA GLY A 33 10.53 -1.33 4.25
C GLY A 33 9.49 -1.15 5.36
N ILE A 34 8.53 -2.08 5.46
CA ILE A 34 7.44 -2.06 6.45
C ILE A 34 7.66 -3.24 7.40
N PRO A 35 7.78 -3.02 8.72
CA PRO A 35 8.05 -4.09 9.67
C PRO A 35 6.86 -5.06 9.77
N ALA A 36 7.12 -6.31 10.19
CA ALA A 36 6.12 -7.37 10.26
C ALA A 36 4.93 -7.03 11.19
N GLN A 37 5.19 -6.29 12.26
CA GLN A 37 4.20 -5.83 13.23
C GLN A 37 3.46 -4.53 12.82
N ALA A 38 3.73 -3.99 11.63
CA ALA A 38 3.08 -2.77 11.20
C ALA A 38 1.58 -2.98 10.99
N THR A 39 0.79 -1.99 11.40
CA THR A 39 -0.62 -1.92 11.05
C THR A 39 -0.81 -1.27 9.68
N VAL A 40 -2.00 -1.42 9.10
CA VAL A 40 -2.36 -0.72 7.86
C VAL A 40 -2.21 0.79 8.02
N GLN A 41 -2.57 1.35 9.18
CA GLN A 41 -2.39 2.78 9.44
C GLN A 41 -0.91 3.16 9.47
N ASP A 42 -0.07 2.40 10.17
CA ASP A 42 1.37 2.68 10.25
C ASP A 42 2.02 2.63 8.88
N ALA A 43 1.63 1.66 8.05
CA ALA A 43 2.09 1.53 6.68
C ALA A 43 1.68 2.76 5.83
N LEU A 44 0.42 3.19 5.91
CA LEU A 44 -0.05 4.38 5.17
C LEU A 44 0.69 5.67 5.57
N LEU A 45 1.06 5.79 6.86
CA LEU A 45 1.84 6.92 7.37
C LEU A 45 3.32 6.85 6.97
N ARG A 46 3.92 5.65 6.97
CA ARG A 46 5.35 5.42 6.64
C ARG A 46 5.65 5.40 5.14
N THR A 47 4.69 4.99 4.31
CA THR A 47 4.97 4.77 2.89
C THR A 47 5.28 6.09 2.19
N ARG A 48 6.50 6.16 1.66
CA ARG A 48 6.91 7.10 0.61
C ARG A 48 6.84 6.34 -0.71
N ARG A 49 6.34 6.97 -1.78
CA ARG A 49 6.28 6.33 -3.10
C ARG A 49 7.66 5.76 -3.47
N ARG A 50 7.73 4.43 -3.63
CA ARG A 50 8.92 3.75 -4.14
C ARG A 50 8.62 3.18 -5.52
N ASN A 51 9.55 3.38 -6.45
CA ASN A 51 9.46 2.80 -7.78
C ASN A 51 10.06 1.39 -7.75
N HIS A 52 9.24 0.39 -7.42
CA HIS A 52 9.65 -1.01 -7.45
C HIS A 52 9.66 -1.56 -8.88
N ARG A 53 10.61 -2.44 -9.19
CA ARG A 53 10.64 -3.17 -10.47
C ARG A 53 9.70 -4.37 -10.47
N ALA A 54 9.50 -5.03 -9.34
CA ALA A 54 8.61 -6.18 -9.25
C ALA A 54 7.14 -5.77 -9.37
N GLN A 55 6.35 -6.53 -10.15
CA GLN A 55 4.94 -6.20 -10.41
C GLN A 55 4.08 -6.28 -9.14
N HIS A 56 4.31 -7.28 -8.29
CA HIS A 56 3.55 -7.44 -7.05
C HIS A 56 3.81 -6.28 -6.07
N LEU A 57 5.06 -5.83 -5.92
CA LEU A 57 5.40 -4.66 -5.10
C LEU A 57 4.79 -3.37 -5.66
N ARG A 58 4.76 -3.20 -6.99
CA ARG A 58 4.07 -2.07 -7.63
C ARG A 58 2.56 -2.07 -7.34
N ARG A 59 1.92 -3.24 -7.35
CA ARG A 59 0.50 -3.33 -6.98
C ARG A 59 0.27 -2.97 -5.51
N ILE A 60 1.14 -3.38 -4.60
CA ILE A 60 1.06 -3.02 -3.17
C ILE A 60 1.21 -1.51 -2.98
N GLU A 61 2.15 -0.86 -3.67
CA GLU A 61 2.28 0.61 -3.66
C GLU A 61 1.02 1.29 -4.19
N ASN A 62 0.41 0.78 -5.27
CA ASN A 62 -0.84 1.33 -5.80
C ASN A 62 -1.99 1.21 -4.80
N LEU A 63 -2.10 0.07 -4.09
CA LEU A 63 -3.08 -0.11 -3.02
C LEU A 63 -2.86 0.91 -1.89
N LEU A 64 -1.63 1.09 -1.43
CA LEU A 64 -1.28 2.09 -0.41
C LEU A 64 -1.63 3.51 -0.86
N ASN A 65 -1.35 3.86 -2.11
CA ASN A 65 -1.71 5.17 -2.67
C ASN A 65 -3.24 5.34 -2.74
N ALA A 66 -3.99 4.32 -3.16
CA ALA A 66 -5.44 4.37 -3.23
C ALA A 66 -6.10 4.57 -1.86
N HIS A 67 -5.56 3.94 -0.81
CA HIS A 67 -6.04 4.11 0.56
C HIS A 67 -5.64 5.46 1.19
N ARG A 68 -4.59 6.11 0.66
CA ARG A 68 -4.13 7.42 1.10
C ARG A 68 -4.83 8.57 0.37
N ALA A 69 -5.31 8.32 -0.84
CA ALA A 69 -6.13 9.29 -1.54
C ALA A 69 -7.38 9.59 -0.68
N PRO A 70 -7.73 10.87 -0.48
CA PRO A 70 -9.04 11.20 0.08
C PRO A 70 -10.07 10.52 -0.82
N THR A 71 -11.04 9.83 -0.22
CA THR A 71 -12.15 9.17 -0.91
C THR A 71 -13.09 10.23 -1.51
N VAL A 72 -12.58 11.05 -2.41
CA VAL A 72 -13.30 12.08 -3.15
C VAL A 72 -12.77 12.02 -4.58
N GLU A 73 -13.64 11.52 -5.43
CA GLU A 73 -13.80 11.77 -6.86
C GLU A 73 -12.67 12.53 -7.57
N ASP A 74 -12.11 11.83 -8.54
CA ASP A 74 -11.70 12.26 -9.89
C ASP A 74 -10.93 13.59 -10.13
N ILE A 75 -9.96 13.46 -11.04
CA ILE A 75 -9.32 14.51 -11.84
C ILE A 75 -8.23 15.37 -11.14
N SER A 76 -7.00 15.16 -11.61
CA SER A 76 -6.25 16.27 -12.20
C SER A 76 -5.58 15.78 -13.49
N LEU A 77 -6.23 16.08 -14.61
CA LEU A 77 -5.66 16.01 -15.95
C LEU A 77 -4.47 16.95 -16.02
N TRP A 78 -3.25 16.41 -16.06
CA TRP A 78 -2.10 17.19 -16.44
C TRP A 78 -2.15 17.34 -17.98
N LYS A 79 -2.98 18.25 -18.48
CA LYS A 79 -2.83 18.75 -19.85
C LYS A 79 -1.77 19.84 -19.82
N HIS A 80 -0.56 19.48 -20.22
CA HIS A 80 0.41 20.44 -20.71
C HIS A 80 -0.10 20.83 -22.09
N SER A 81 -0.71 22.01 -22.20
CA SER A 81 -0.98 22.63 -23.49
C SER A 81 0.00 23.79 -23.60
N THR A 82 0.93 23.66 -24.54
CA THR A 82 1.54 24.80 -25.22
C THR A 82 1.31 24.59 -26.70
#